data_AF-A0A6J6XPV7-F1
#
_entry.id   AF-A0A6J6XPV7-F1
#
_cell.length_a   1.000
_cell.length_b   1.000
_cell.length_c   1.000
_cell.angle_alpha   90.00
_cell.angle_beta   90.00
_cell.angle_gamma   90.00
#
_symmetry.space_group_name_H-M   'P 1'
#
loop_
_entity.id
_entity.type
_entity.pdbx_description
1 polymer ?
#
loop_
_entity_poly.entity_id
_entity_poly.type
_entity_poly.pdbx_seq_one_letter_code
_entity_poly.pdbx_strand_id
1 'polypeptide(L)' 'MQLAVLVDRGHRELPIRADFVGKNLPTSRLQSVKVHLSELDGIDEVLLEEEAVISQ' A
#
# COMPACT_ATOMS: atom_id res chain seq x y z
N MET A 1 -8.98 18.59 -10.16
CA MET A 1 -7.85 17.64 -10.13
C MET A 1 -8.35 16.36 -9.48
N GLN A 2 -7.78 15.20 -9.84
CA GLN A 2 -8.18 13.89 -9.29
C GLN A 2 -6.93 13.09 -8.87
N LEU A 3 -7.07 12.24 -7.85
CA LEU A 3 -6.04 11.32 -7.34
C LEU A 3 -6.48 9.87 -7.59
N ALA A 4 -5.64 9.12 -8.30
CA ALA A 4 -5.79 7.68 -8.47
C ALA A 4 -4.68 6.94 -7.70
N VAL A 5 -5.04 5.87 -6.99
CA VAL A 5 -4.10 5.01 -6.26
C VAL A 5 -4.37 3.54 -6.59
N LEU A 6 -3.30 2.73 -6.67
CA LEU A 6 -3.46 1.28 -6.83
C LEU A 6 -4.00 0.65 -5.54
N VAL A 7 -3.48 1.06 -4.38
CA VAL A 7 -3.86 0.55 -3.06
C VAL A 7 -4.16 1.70 -2.10
N ASP A 8 -5.29 1.59 -1.40
CA ASP A 8 -5.59 2.38 -0.21
C ASP A 8 -5.38 1.52 1.04
N ARG A 9 -4.34 1.84 1.83
CA ARG A 9 -4.00 1.12 3.07
C ARG A 9 -4.68 1.67 4.33
N GLY A 10 -5.47 2.73 4.19
CA GLY A 10 -6.06 3.44 5.33
C GLY A 10 -5.05 4.30 6.10
N HIS A 11 -5.29 4.49 7.41
CA HIS A 11 -4.46 5.28 8.34
C HIS A 11 -4.17 6.73 7.93
N ARG A 12 -5.14 7.38 7.27
CA ARG A 12 -5.03 8.79 6.85
C ARG A 12 -4.86 9.71 8.05
N GLU A 13 -3.91 10.64 7.97
CA GLU A 13 -3.67 11.69 8.98
C GLU A 13 -4.21 13.06 8.55
N LEU A 14 -4.63 13.18 7.28
CA LEU A 14 -5.22 14.37 6.68
C LEU A 14 -6.53 14.01 5.97
N PRO A 15 -7.44 14.98 5.71
CA PRO A 15 -8.71 14.75 5.02
C PRO A 15 -8.54 14.59 3.50
N ILE A 16 -7.54 13.82 3.06
CA ILE A 16 -7.27 13.55 1.64
C ILE A 16 -7.79 12.16 1.28
N ARG A 17 -8.52 12.06 0.17
CA ARG A 17 -9.05 10.79 -0.38
C ARG A 17 -8.70 10.68 -1.85
N ALA A 18 -8.42 9.46 -2.31
CA ALA A 18 -8.33 9.17 -3.73
C ALA A 18 -9.74 9.14 -4.35
N ASP A 19 -9.87 9.65 -5.58
CA ASP A 19 -11.08 9.56 -6.39
C ASP A 19 -11.24 8.14 -6.96
N PHE A 20 -10.11 7.48 -7.25
CA PHE A 20 -10.06 6.13 -7.78
C PHE A 20 -9.12 5.27 -6.94
N VAL A 21 -9.61 4.10 -6.53
CA VAL A 21 -8.87 3.12 -5.72
C VAL A 21 -8.93 1.77 -6.41
N GLY A 22 -7.80 1.16 -6.72
CA GLY A 22 -7.74 -0.21 -7.23
C GLY A 22 -8.20 -1.23 -6.19
N LYS A 23 -7.55 -1.24 -5.02
CA LYS A 23 -7.91 -2.11 -3.90
C LYS A 23 -7.84 -1.39 -2.56
N ASN A 24 -8.86 -1.59 -1.72
CA ASN A 24 -8.81 -1.25 -0.31
C ASN A 24 -8.19 -2.42 0.46
N LEU A 25 -7.09 -2.18 1.15
CA LEU A 25 -6.37 -3.20 1.91
C LEU A 25 -6.21 -2.72 3.36
N PRO A 26 -7.12 -3.12 4.28
CA PRO A 26 -6.97 -2.76 5.68
C PRO A 26 -5.67 -3.35 6.24
N THR A 27 -4.77 -2.50 6.76
CA THR A 27 -3.53 -2.93 7.38
C THR A 27 -3.49 -2.54 8.86
N SER A 28 -2.57 -3.10 9.64
CA SER A 28 -2.12 -2.48 10.88
C SER A 28 -1.11 -1.34 10.59
N ARG A 29 -0.70 -0.59 11.62
CA ARG A 29 0.36 0.44 11.49
C ARG A 29 1.75 -0.16 11.27
N LEU A 30 1.98 -1.38 11.73
CA LEU A 30 3.25 -2.12 11.61
C LEU A 30 3.36 -2.92 10.30
N GLN A 31 2.27 -2.98 9.52
CA GLN A 31 2.30 -3.64 8.22
C GLN A 31 2.73 -2.67 7.12
N SER A 32 3.50 -3.18 6.17
CA SER A 32 3.91 -2.46 4.96
C SER A 32 3.18 -3.02 3.74
N VAL A 33 2.90 -2.17 2.75
CA VAL A 33 2.37 -2.58 1.45
C VAL A 33 3.45 -2.34 0.42
N LYS A 34 3.87 -3.41 -0.27
CA LYS A 34 4.83 -3.34 -1.35
C LYS A 34 4.14 -3.61 -2.67
N VAL A 35 4.29 -2.70 -3.62
CA VAL A 35 3.73 -2.83 -4.96
C VAL A 35 4.89 -3.07 -5.91
N HIS A 36 4.84 -4.19 -6.62
CA HIS A 36 5.76 -4.50 -7.71
C HIS A 36 5.06 -4.29 -9.05
N LEU A 37 5.75 -3.66 -9.99
CA LEU A 37 5.29 -3.46 -11.36
C LEU A 37 6.26 -4.13 -12.32
N SER A 38 5.76 -4.82 -13.33
CA SER A 38 6.59 -5.59 -14.27
C SER A 38 7.68 -4.75 -14.94
N GLU A 39 7.42 -3.46 -15.20
CA GLU A 39 8.37 -2.54 -15.81
C GLU A 39 9.57 -2.19 -14.92
N LEU A 40 9.44 -2.33 -13.60
CA LEU A 40 10.47 -2.00 -12.60
C LEU A 40 11.05 -3.24 -11.93
N ASP A 41 10.20 -4.23 -11.64
CA ASP A 41 10.50 -5.38 -10.79
C ASP A 41 10.43 -6.72 -11.54
N GLY A 42 9.92 -6.73 -12.78
CA GLY A 42 9.77 -7.94 -13.59
C GLY A 42 8.56 -8.83 -13.25
N ILE A 43 7.71 -8.39 -12.33
CA ILE A 43 6.46 -9.07 -11.93
C ILE A 43 5.41 -8.05 -11.46
N ASP A 44 4.13 -8.33 -11.74
CA ASP A 44 2.99 -7.58 -11.19
C ASP A 44 2.46 -8.27 -9.93
N GLU A 45 2.65 -7.64 -8.77
CA GLU A 45 2.07 -8.14 -7.52
C GLU A 45 1.94 -7.04 -6.45
N VAL A 46 1.13 -7.32 -5.44
CA VAL A 46 0.99 -6.49 -4.24
C VAL A 46 1.19 -7.38 -3.02
N LEU A 47 2.21 -7.11 -2.23
CA LEU A 47 2.58 -7.86 -1.03
C LEU A 47 2.23 -7.06 0.23
N LEU A 48 1.81 -7.78 1.27
CA LEU A 48 1.61 -7.25 2.62
C LEU A 48 2.68 -7.88 3.51
N GLU A 49 3.58 -7.07 4.06
CA GLU A 49 4.66 -7.54 4.93
C GLU A 49 4.38 -7.10 6.38
N GLU A 50 4.74 -7.95 7.33
CA GLU A 50 4.78 -7.59 8.75
C GLU A 50 6.20 -7.10 9.09
N GLU A 51 6.33 -6.00 9.84
CA GLU A 51 7.64 -5.56 10.31
C GLU A 51 8.28 -6.68 11.13
N ALA A 52 9.40 -7.21 10.65
CA ALA A 52 10.18 -8.17 11.42
C ALA A 52 10.67 -7.45 12.68
N VAL A 53 10.16 -7.87 13.85
CA VAL A 53 10.78 -7.50 15.12
C VAL A 53 12.17 -8.12 15.06
N ILE A 54 13.20 -7.30 14.83
CA ILE A 54 14.58 -7.73 15.00
C ILE A 54 14.73 -7.99 16.50
N SER A 55 14.56 -9.24 16.90
CA SER A 55 14.96 -9.72 18.21
C SER A 55 16.48 -9.58 18.28
N GLN A 56 16.93 -8.60 19.09
CA GLN A 56 18.32 -8.46 19.52
C GLN A 56 18.79 -9.70 20.27
#